data_AF-A0A6P1TGU5-F1
#
_entry.id   AF-A0A6P1TGU5-F1
#
_cell.length_a   1.000
_cell.length_b   1.000
_cell.length_c   1.000
_cell.angle_alpha   90.00
_cell.angle_beta   90.00
_cell.angle_gamma   90.00
#
_symmetry.space_group_name_H-M   'P 1'
#
loop_
_entity.id
_entity.type
_entity.pdbx_description
1 polymer ?
#
loop_
_entity_poly.entity_id
_entity_poly.type
_entity_poly.pdbx_seq_one_letter_code
_entity_poly.pdbx_strand_id
1 'polypeptide(L)'
;MNLDELVNSIPESDLRENLSHCVGEWKQDDKDIEVLTDLIRKWHGNVWFQEADASNKFHSEFQKFKSVAIDNIGGLTLNERLYWFGLFDAWGSGNETTQNRLRSKLRANA
;
A
#
# COMPACT_ATOMS: atom_id res chain seq x y z
N MET A 1 -6.04 -4.81 -8.45
CA MET A 1 -5.60 -5.14 -7.09
C MET A 1 -4.87 -3.95 -6.49
N ASN A 2 -5.60 -3.01 -5.90
CA ASN A 2 -5.04 -1.91 -5.12
C ASN A 2 -4.47 -2.41 -3.78
N LEU A 3 -3.90 -1.51 -2.98
CA LEU A 3 -3.27 -1.83 -1.70
C LEU A 3 -4.22 -2.53 -0.71
N ASP A 4 -5.48 -2.10 -0.65
CA ASP A 4 -6.47 -2.71 0.24
C ASP A 4 -6.86 -4.12 -0.24
N GLU A 5 -7.00 -4.30 -1.54
CA GLU A 5 -7.24 -5.62 -2.16
C GLU A 5 -6.04 -6.57 -1.94
N LEU A 6 -4.80 -6.06 -1.95
CA LEU A 6 -3.59 -6.84 -1.62
C LEU A 6 -3.61 -7.30 -0.17
N VAL A 7 -3.96 -6.43 0.79
CA VAL A 7 -4.06 -6.82 2.20
C VAL A 7 -5.17 -7.86 2.38
N ASN A 8 -6.31 -7.66 1.71
CA ASN A 8 -7.46 -8.57 1.78
C ASN A 8 -7.23 -9.91 1.09
N SER A 9 -6.18 -10.08 0.28
CA SER A 9 -5.87 -11.36 -0.36
C SER A 9 -5.25 -12.39 0.59
N ILE A 10 -4.78 -11.95 1.77
CA ILE A 10 -4.23 -12.82 2.82
C ILE A 10 -5.37 -13.64 3.44
N PRO A 11 -5.30 -14.99 3.42
CA PRO A 11 -6.36 -15.83 3.96
C PRO A 11 -6.39 -15.83 5.49
N GLU A 12 -5.23 -15.88 6.16
CA GLU A 12 -5.15 -15.90 7.62
C GLU A 12 -5.59 -14.55 8.22
N SER A 13 -6.57 -14.58 9.12
CA SER A 13 -7.13 -13.37 9.76
C SER A 13 -6.06 -12.58 10.49
N ASP A 14 -5.24 -13.25 11.29
CA ASP A 14 -4.28 -12.58 12.17
C ASP A 14 -3.19 -11.87 11.35
N LEU A 15 -2.76 -12.48 10.24
CA LEU A 15 -1.80 -11.88 9.31
C LEU A 15 -2.43 -10.69 8.57
N ARG A 16 -3.66 -10.85 8.09
CA ARG A 16 -4.42 -9.79 7.41
C ARG A 16 -4.63 -8.59 8.32
N GLU A 17 -5.05 -8.82 9.57
CA GLU A 17 -5.24 -7.76 10.57
C GLU A 17 -3.93 -7.06 10.91
N ASN A 18 -2.85 -7.82 11.07
CA ASN A 18 -1.53 -7.26 11.35
C ASN A 18 -1.04 -6.35 10.20
N LEU A 19 -1.10 -6.82 8.95
CA LEU A 19 -0.70 -5.99 7.82
C LEU A 19 -1.66 -4.82 7.60
N SER A 20 -2.96 -5.03 7.76
CA SER A 20 -3.98 -3.97 7.67
C SER A 20 -3.71 -2.86 8.67
N HIS A 21 -3.28 -3.20 9.89
CA HIS A 21 -2.89 -2.21 10.89
C HIS A 21 -1.68 -1.39 10.41
N CYS A 22 -0.60 -2.05 10.00
CA CYS A 22 0.61 -1.36 9.52
C CYS A 22 0.34 -0.48 8.28
N VAL A 23 -0.48 -0.96 7.34
CA VAL A 23 -0.89 -0.18 6.16
C VAL A 23 -1.79 0.98 6.57
N GLY A 24 -2.71 0.78 7.52
CA GLY A 24 -3.57 1.83 8.07
C GLY A 24 -2.75 2.95 8.71
N GLU A 25 -1.74 2.63 9.52
CA GLU A 25 -0.81 3.61 10.08
C GLU A 25 -0.05 4.37 9.00
N TRP A 26 0.46 3.65 7.98
CA TRP A 26 1.10 4.29 6.83
C TRP A 26 0.16 5.25 6.12
N LYS A 27 -1.12 4.93 5.90
CA LYS A 27 -2.06 5.87 5.25
C LYS A 27 -2.22 7.19 6.03
N GLN A 28 -2.07 7.14 7.36
CA GLN A 28 -2.24 8.30 8.24
C GLN A 28 -0.94 9.09 8.46
N ASP A 29 0.23 8.50 8.25
CA ASP A 29 1.53 9.17 8.44
C ASP A 29 2.07 9.88 7.19
N ASP A 30 3.25 10.47 7.31
CA ASP A 30 3.91 11.24 6.24
C ASP A 30 4.95 10.44 5.45
N LYS A 31 5.10 9.13 5.73
CA LYS A 31 6.09 8.27 5.06
C LYS A 31 5.68 8.03 3.62
N ASP A 32 6.62 8.01 2.70
CA ASP A 32 6.30 7.85 1.28
C ASP A 32 6.11 6.38 0.86
N ILE A 33 5.92 6.17 -0.44
CA ILE A 33 5.75 4.85 -1.06
C ILE A 33 6.98 3.93 -0.98
N GLU A 34 8.20 4.46 -0.81
CA GLU A 34 9.39 3.62 -0.60
C GLU A 34 9.34 2.96 0.77
N VAL A 35 8.95 3.73 1.79
CA VAL A 35 8.80 3.18 3.14
C VAL A 35 7.68 2.14 3.20
N LEU A 36 6.58 2.32 2.46
CA LEU A 36 5.54 1.29 2.33
C LEU A 36 6.10 -0.02 1.75
N THR A 37 6.94 0.08 0.71
CA THR A 37 7.56 -1.08 0.06
C THR A 37 8.42 -1.85 1.06
N ASP A 38 9.25 -1.14 1.81
CA ASP A 38 10.11 -1.74 2.84
C ASP A 38 9.30 -2.35 3.99
N LEU A 39 8.24 -1.68 4.41
CA LEU A 39 7.32 -2.17 5.44
C LEU A 39 6.71 -3.50 5.02
N ILE A 40 6.13 -3.60 3.82
CA ILE A 40 5.51 -4.84 3.34
C ILE A 40 6.55 -5.96 3.16
N ARG A 41 7.74 -5.62 2.64
CA ARG A 41 8.84 -6.60 2.49
C ARG A 41 9.31 -7.16 3.83
N LYS A 42 9.55 -6.28 4.81
CA LYS A 42 9.98 -6.69 6.17
C LYS A 42 8.88 -7.49 6.87
N TRP A 43 7.63 -7.06 6.74
CA TRP A 43 6.48 -7.79 7.26
C TRP A 43 6.43 -9.21 6.68
N HIS A 44 6.48 -9.35 5.36
CA HIS A 44 6.42 -10.65 4.67
C HIS A 44 7.56 -11.58 5.09
N GLY A 45 8.76 -11.04 5.34
CA GLY A 45 9.91 -11.81 5.82
C GLY A 45 9.86 -12.20 7.30
N ASN A 46 8.99 -11.59 8.10
CA ASN A 46 8.90 -11.80 9.55
C ASN A 46 7.65 -12.59 9.99
N VAL A 47 6.70 -12.83 9.09
CA VAL A 47 5.49 -13.60 9.38
C VAL A 47 5.59 -15.02 8.85
N TRP A 48 4.87 -15.93 9.49
CA TRP A 48 4.75 -17.32 9.07
C TRP A 48 3.33 -17.58 8.55
N PHE A 49 3.21 -17.81 7.24
CA PHE A 49 1.97 -18.31 6.64
C PHE A 49 1.83 -19.80 6.94
N GLN A 50 0.60 -20.27 7.16
CA GLN A 50 0.36 -21.69 7.39
C GLN A 50 0.64 -22.50 6.12
N GLU A 51 0.26 -21.95 4.97
CA GLU A 51 0.41 -22.55 3.67
C GLU A 51 1.47 -21.82 2.85
N ALA A 52 2.48 -22.55 2.36
CA ALA A 52 3.53 -21.99 1.51
C ALA A 52 2.96 -21.35 0.22
N ASP A 53 1.91 -21.95 -0.34
CA ASP A 53 1.22 -21.43 -1.52
C ASP A 53 0.54 -20.08 -1.25
N ALA A 54 -0.01 -19.87 -0.06
CA ALA A 54 -0.57 -18.59 0.34
C ALA A 54 0.51 -17.51 0.42
N SER A 55 1.66 -17.82 1.04
CA SER A 55 2.81 -16.91 1.09
C SER A 55 3.33 -16.54 -0.29
N ASN A 56 3.51 -17.55 -1.16
CA ASN A 56 3.99 -17.36 -2.54
C ASN A 56 3.01 -16.53 -3.37
N LYS A 57 1.70 -16.79 -3.20
CA LYS A 57 0.64 -16.03 -3.88
C LYS A 57 0.65 -14.57 -3.45
N PHE A 58 0.65 -14.29 -2.14
CA PHE A 58 0.77 -12.92 -1.63
C PHE A 58 2.02 -12.22 -2.18
N HIS A 59 3.17 -12.90 -2.16
CA HIS A 59 4.40 -12.33 -2.69
C HIS A 59 4.27 -11.98 -4.18
N SER A 60 3.70 -12.87 -5.00
CA SER A 60 3.47 -12.62 -6.43
C SER A 60 2.53 -11.43 -6.67
N GLU A 61 1.45 -11.36 -5.89
CA GLU A 61 0.48 -10.27 -5.93
C GLU A 61 1.10 -8.93 -5.52
N PHE A 62 1.95 -8.93 -4.49
CA PHE A 62 2.72 -7.76 -4.08
C PHE A 62 3.72 -7.31 -5.15
N GLN A 63 4.44 -8.22 -5.81
CA GLN A 63 5.34 -7.84 -6.91
C GLN A 63 4.59 -7.20 -8.08
N LYS A 64 3.41 -7.72 -8.42
CA LYS A 64 2.54 -7.12 -9.46
C LYS A 64 2.06 -5.73 -9.05
N PHE A 65 1.58 -5.57 -7.82
CA PHE A 65 1.20 -4.27 -7.27
C PHE A 65 2.36 -3.28 -7.33
N LYS A 66 3.54 -3.67 -6.83
CA LYS A 66 4.75 -2.85 -6.83
C LYS A 66 5.13 -2.40 -8.24
N SER A 67 5.15 -3.33 -9.20
CA SER A 67 5.50 -3.01 -10.59
C SER A 67 4.58 -1.97 -11.22
N VAL A 68 3.28 -2.00 -10.92
CA VAL A 68 2.28 -1.10 -11.52
C VAL A 68 2.14 0.22 -10.75
N ALA A 69 2.05 0.15 -9.42
CA ALA A 69 1.69 1.30 -8.58
C ALA A 69 2.91 2.06 -8.03
N ILE A 70 4.05 1.39 -7.86
CA ILE A 70 5.25 1.96 -7.21
C ILE A 70 6.33 2.22 -8.25
N ASP A 71 6.74 1.21 -8.99
CA ASP A 71 7.84 1.33 -9.97
C ASP A 71 7.44 2.22 -11.16
N ASN A 72 6.15 2.19 -11.55
CA ASN A 72 5.59 3.05 -12.60
C ASN A 72 4.90 4.31 -12.04
N ILE A 73 5.16 4.71 -10.78
CA ILE A 73 4.42 5.82 -10.15
C ILE A 73 4.51 7.13 -10.95
N GLY A 74 5.64 7.39 -11.62
CA GLY A 74 5.82 8.57 -12.47
C GLY A 74 4.89 8.63 -13.68
N GLY A 75 4.42 7.48 -14.17
CA GLY A 75 3.46 7.37 -15.27
C GLY A 75 1.99 7.49 -14.85
N LEU A 76 1.72 7.54 -13.54
CA LEU A 76 0.36 7.59 -13.01
C LEU A 76 -0.08 9.03 -12.73
N THR A 77 -1.34 9.32 -13.06
CA THR A 77 -2.06 10.51 -12.59
C THR A 77 -2.29 10.45 -11.09
N LEU A 78 -2.57 11.60 -10.45
CA LEU A 78 -2.90 11.65 -9.03
C LEU A 78 -4.10 10.75 -8.68
N ASN A 79 -5.15 10.74 -9.50
CA ASN A 79 -6.34 9.90 -9.27
C ASN A 79 -6.00 8.40 -9.30
N GLU A 80 -5.16 7.97 -10.23
CA GLU A 80 -4.69 6.58 -10.27
C GLU A 80 -3.86 6.24 -9.03
N ARG A 81 -3.00 7.16 -8.57
CA ARG A 81 -2.25 6.96 -7.32
C ARG A 81 -3.21 6.83 -6.13
N LEU A 82 -4.19 7.74 -5.99
CA LEU A 82 -5.20 7.66 -4.93
C LEU A 82 -5.99 6.34 -4.96
N TYR A 83 -6.32 5.84 -6.17
CA TYR A 83 -6.95 4.54 -6.36
C TYR A 83 -6.04 3.39 -5.89
N TRP A 84 -4.81 3.31 -6.39
CA TRP A 84 -3.89 2.22 -6.08
C TRP A 84 -3.55 2.14 -4.59
N PHE A 85 -3.46 3.28 -3.90
CA PHE A 85 -3.10 3.33 -2.48
C PHE A 85 -4.31 3.43 -1.54
N GLY A 86 -5.54 3.42 -2.07
CA GLY A 86 -6.77 3.46 -1.26
C GLY A 86 -6.87 4.73 -0.40
N LEU A 87 -6.66 5.89 -1.02
CA LEU A 87 -6.55 7.20 -0.35
C LEU A 87 -7.64 8.20 -0.77
N PHE A 88 -8.67 7.78 -1.50
CA PHE A 88 -9.76 8.67 -1.93
C PHE A 88 -10.51 9.30 -0.77
N ASP A 89 -10.81 8.54 0.28
CA ASP A 89 -11.53 9.07 1.43
C ASP A 89 -10.70 10.14 2.15
N ALA A 90 -9.43 9.84 2.43
CA ALA A 90 -8.49 10.78 3.05
C ALA A 90 -8.27 12.04 2.19
N TRP A 91 -8.29 11.89 0.87
CA TRP A 91 -8.23 13.02 -0.06
C TRP A 91 -9.50 13.87 -0.03
N GLY A 92 -10.67 13.24 -0.11
CA GLY A 92 -11.97 13.90 -0.21
C GLY A 92 -12.42 14.56 1.09
N SER A 93 -12.07 13.99 2.24
CA SER A 93 -12.36 14.58 3.56
C SER A 93 -11.27 15.53 4.05
N GLY A 94 -10.11 15.57 3.39
CA GLY A 94 -8.95 16.34 3.79
C GLY A 94 -8.99 17.80 3.34
N ASN A 95 -8.23 18.66 4.02
CA ASN A 95 -7.99 20.05 3.60
C ASN A 95 -6.76 20.14 2.67
N GLU A 96 -6.38 21.36 2.28
CA GLU A 96 -5.21 21.59 1.41
C GLU A 96 -3.91 21.02 2.01
N THR A 97 -3.73 21.11 3.33
CA THR A 97 -2.58 20.51 4.02
C THR A 97 -2.56 18.99 3.84
N THR A 98 -3.70 18.31 4.05
CA THR A 98 -3.83 16.86 3.82
C THR A 98 -3.56 16.50 2.37
N GLN A 99 -4.08 17.27 1.42
CA GLN A 99 -3.89 17.02 -0.01
C GLN A 99 -2.43 17.19 -0.43
N ASN A 100 -1.73 18.23 0.04
CA ASN A 100 -0.32 18.45 -0.25
C ASN A 100 0.57 17.34 0.35
N ARG A 101 0.26 16.90 1.56
CA ARG A 101 0.90 15.76 2.22
C ARG A 101 0.71 14.47 1.40
N LEU A 102 -0.50 14.21 0.92
CA LEU A 102 -0.78 13.05 0.05
C LEU A 102 -0.06 13.15 -1.30
N ARG A 103 0.01 14.34 -1.92
CA ARG A 103 0.81 14.54 -3.13
C ARG A 103 2.28 14.22 -2.89
N SER A 104 2.84 14.67 -1.77
CA SER A 104 4.23 14.38 -1.40
C SER A 104 4.46 12.87 -1.17
N LYS A 105 3.62 12.24 -0.34
CA LYS A 105 3.65 10.78 -0.08
C LYS A 105 3.62 9.97 -1.38
N LEU A 106 2.81 10.41 -2.34
CA LEU A 106 2.60 9.75 -3.61
C LEU A 106 3.52 10.25 -4.73
N ARG A 107 4.54 11.07 -4.44
CA ARG A 107 5.47 11.66 -5.42
C ARG A 107 4.79 12.42 -6.57
N ALA A 108 3.64 13.04 -6.29
CA ALA A 108 2.80 13.77 -7.23
C ALA A 108 2.97 15.30 -7.10
N ASN A 109 4.05 15.74 -6.46
CA ASN A 109 4.45 17.14 -6.47
C ASN A 109 5.13 17.40 -7.82
N ALA A 110 4.43 18.15 -8.69
CA ALA A 110 5.01 18.75 -9.88
C ALA A 110 5.72 20.06 -9.52
#